data_AF-A0A653CBE5-F1
#
_entry.id   AF-A0A653CBE5-F1
#
_cell.length_a   1.000
_cell.length_b   1.000
_cell.length_c   1.000
_cell.angle_alpha   90.00
_cell.angle_beta   90.00
_cell.angle_gamma   90.00
#
_symmetry.space_group_name_H-M   'P 1'
#
loop_
_entity.id
_entity.type
_entity.pdbx_description
1 polymer ?
#
loop_
_entity_poly.entity_id
_entity_poly.type
_entity_poly.pdbx_seq_one_letter_code
_entity_poly.pdbx_strand_id
1 'polypeptide(L)' 'MNNWSNEEKACVLTSMLRDSAAAILENLCSSDLRDYDKITSAPKLRFGDAHLTDQLHGQLHNQTQQAKDDLTTFAY' A
#
# COMPACT_ATOMS: atom_id res chain seq x y z
N MET A 1 28.16 -12.12 9.37
CA MET A 1 26.83 -12.02 8.73
C MET A 1 25.85 -12.61 9.72
N ASN A 2 24.88 -11.83 10.20
CA ASN A 2 24.05 -12.25 11.33
C ASN A 2 23.21 -13.47 10.92
N ASN A 3 23.37 -14.59 11.64
CA ASN A 3 22.59 -15.83 11.48
C ASN A 3 21.15 -15.63 11.99
N TRP A 4 20.47 -14.57 11.55
CA TRP A 4 19.09 -14.32 11.95
C TRP A 4 18.17 -15.31 11.26
N SER A 5 17.38 -15.98 12.07
CA SER A 5 16.31 -16.88 11.67
C SER A 5 15.21 -16.10 10.94
N ASN A 6 14.45 -16.76 10.07
CA ASN A 6 13.34 -16.11 9.37
C ASN A 6 12.33 -15.51 10.36
N GLU A 7 12.11 -16.16 11.49
CA GLU A 7 11.21 -15.71 12.54
C GLU A 7 11.73 -14.43 13.22
N GLU A 8 13.04 -14.31 13.44
CA GLU A 8 13.66 -13.09 14.00
C GLU A 8 13.56 -11.93 13.01
N LYS A 9 13.83 -12.18 11.73
CA LYS A 9 13.68 -11.17 10.67
C LYS A 9 12.23 -10.71 10.53
N ALA A 10 11.29 -11.64 10.57
CA ALA A 10 9.86 -11.36 10.55
C ALA A 10 9.41 -10.50 11.74
N CYS A 11 9.87 -10.83 12.95
CA CYS A 11 9.56 -10.09 14.16
C CYS A 11 10.13 -8.66 14.14
N VAL A 12 11.40 -8.51 13.74
CA VAL A 12 12.03 -7.18 13.59
C VAL A 12 11.31 -6.35 12.54
N LEU A 13 11.00 -6.94 11.38
CA LEU A 13 10.28 -6.25 10.32
C LEU A 13 8.89 -5.81 10.77
N THR A 14 8.14 -6.68 11.45
CA THR A 14 6.83 -6.38 12.02
C THR A 14 6.90 -5.22 13.01
N SER A 15 7.95 -5.19 13.84
CA SER A 15 8.17 -4.12 14.81
C SER A 15 8.56 -2.78 14.19
N MET A 16 9.12 -2.79 12.97
CA MET A 16 9.48 -1.58 12.22
C MET A 16 8.32 -0.97 11.43
N LEU A 17 7.26 -1.75 11.15
CA LEU A 17 6.11 -1.28 10.39
C LEU A 17 5.20 -0.45 11.31
N ARG A 18 4.90 0.80 10.89
CA ARG A 18 3.99 1.69 11.61
C ARG A 18 2.71 1.94 10.82
N ASP A 19 1.64 2.24 11.57
CA ASP A 19 0.35 2.73 11.11
C ASP A 19 -0.25 1.84 10.01
N SER A 20 -0.17 2.29 8.76
CA SER A 20 -0.84 1.67 7.62
C SER A 20 -0.24 0.31 7.24
N ALA A 21 1.07 0.13 7.46
CA ALA A 21 1.71 -1.15 7.17
C ALA A 21 1.46 -2.19 8.29
N ALA A 22 1.32 -1.75 9.54
CA ALA A 22 0.92 -2.62 10.65
C ALA A 22 -0.52 -3.12 10.48
N ALA A 23 -1.43 -2.25 10.04
CA ALA A 23 -2.83 -2.64 9.76
C ALA A 23 -2.96 -3.71 8.66
N ILE A 24 -2.01 -3.77 7.72
CA ILE A 24 -1.96 -4.82 6.69
C ILE A 24 -1.50 -6.14 7.30
N LEU A 25 -0.54 -6.09 8.23
CA LEU A 25 -0.08 -7.28 8.95
C LEU A 25 -1.14 -7.82 9.92
N GLU A 26 -1.94 -6.96 10.54
CA GLU A 26 -3.08 -7.39 11.36
C GLU A 26 -4.15 -8.17 10.56
N ASN A 27 -4.22 -7.94 9.25
CA ASN A 27 -5.08 -8.72 8.35
C ASN A 27 -4.48 -10.07 7.93
N LEU A 28 -3.22 -10.36 8.28
CA LEU A 28 -2.56 -11.63 7.97
C LEU A 28 -2.72 -12.63 9.12
N CYS A 29 -2.70 -13.92 8.78
CA CYS A 29 -2.69 -14.97 9.78
C CYS A 29 -1.34 -15.02 10.51
N SER A 30 -1.36 -15.43 11.78
CA SER A 30 -0.14 -15.57 12.60
C SER A 30 0.85 -16.61 12.07
N SER A 31 0.41 -17.54 11.20
CA SER A 31 1.29 -18.40 10.40
C SER A 31 2.07 -17.61 9.35
N ASP A 32 1.40 -16.67 8.67
CA ASP A 32 2.00 -15.83 7.63
C ASP A 32 2.92 -14.77 8.24
N LEU A 33 2.66 -14.33 9.48
CA LEU A 33 3.53 -13.44 10.26
C LEU A 33 4.84 -14.08 10.73
N ARG A 34 5.01 -15.39 10.55
CA ARG A 34 6.31 -16.07 10.75
C ARG A 34 7.10 -16.19 9.45
N ASP A 35 6.44 -15.99 8.31
CA ASP A 35 7.05 -16.06 7.00
C ASP A 35 7.52 -14.67 6.56
N TYR A 36 8.83 -14.47 6.62
CA TYR A 36 9.46 -13.21 6.21
C TYR A 36 9.05 -12.79 4.79
N ASP A 37 8.92 -13.73 3.86
CA ASP A 37 8.53 -13.48 2.48
C ASP A 37 7.08 -12.98 2.36
N LYS A 38 6.17 -13.52 3.18
CA LYS A 38 4.77 -13.08 3.24
C LYS A 38 4.64 -11.68 3.83
N ILE A 39 5.39 -11.39 4.90
CA ILE A 39 5.39 -10.08 5.59
C ILE A 39 6.00 -8.99 4.70
N THR A 40 6.99 -9.32 3.87
CA THR A 40 7.55 -8.36 2.89
C THR A 40 6.67 -8.21 1.65
N SER A 41 6.02 -9.28 1.21
CA SER A 41 5.16 -9.26 0.01
C SER A 41 3.80 -8.61 0.24
N ALA A 42 3.20 -8.72 1.44
CA ALA A 42 1.87 -8.18 1.72
C ALA A 42 1.79 -6.64 1.67
N PRO A 43 2.70 -5.88 2.30
CA PRO A 43 2.77 -4.43 2.14
C PRO A 43 3.12 -4.05 0.69
N LYS A 44 4.01 -4.80 0.04
CA LYS A 44 4.42 -4.54 -1.35
C LYS A 44 3.28 -4.73 -2.34
N LEU A 45 2.40 -5.70 -2.13
CA LEU A 45 1.22 -5.90 -2.97
C LEU A 45 0.21 -4.77 -2.79
N ARG A 46 0.03 -4.30 -1.55
CA ARG A 46 -0.98 -3.29 -1.21
C ARG A 46 -0.54 -1.86 -1.54
N PHE A 47 0.74 -1.54 -1.36
CA PHE A 47 1.30 -0.21 -1.65
C PHE A 47 2.01 -0.12 -2.99
N GLY A 48 2.48 -1.24 -3.56
CA GLY A 48 3.41 -1.22 -4.68
C GLY A 48 2.79 -1.06 -6.06
N ASP A 49 1.55 -1.49 -6.28
CA ASP A 49 0.95 -1.47 -7.63
C ASP A 49 -0.51 -0.97 -7.63
N ALA A 50 -1.36 -1.51 -6.75
CA ALA A 50 -2.77 -1.14 -6.69
C ALA A 50 -3.02 0.34 -6.32
N HIS A 51 -2.15 0.93 -5.50
CA HIS A 51 -2.30 2.34 -5.11
C HIS A 51 -1.97 3.30 -6.27
N LEU A 52 -1.00 2.97 -7.14
CA LEU A 52 -0.63 3.83 -8.26
C LEU A 52 -1.74 3.87 -9.32
N THR A 53 -2.37 2.73 -9.62
CA THR A 53 -3.46 2.69 -10.59
C THR A 53 -4.71 3.40 -10.09
N ASP A 54 -5.10 3.19 -8.83
CA ASP A 54 -6.28 3.84 -8.23
C ASP A 54 -6.08 5.36 -8.10
N GLN A 55 -4.88 5.79 -7.68
CA GLN A 55 -4.53 7.21 -7.64
C GLN A 55 -4.50 7.85 -9.03
N LEU A 56 -3.94 7.17 -10.03
CA LEU A 56 -3.92 7.69 -11.41
C LEU A 56 -5.34 7.79 -11.99
N HIS A 57 -6.19 6.79 -11.72
CA HIS A 57 -7.60 6.82 -12.12
C HIS A 57 -8.37 7.98 -11.47
N GLY A 58 -8.16 8.20 -10.17
CA GLY A 58 -8.76 9.33 -9.45
C GLY A 58 -8.33 10.69 -10.00
N GLN A 59 -7.04 10.85 -10.31
CA GLN A 59 -6.52 12.09 -10.90
C GLN A 59 -7.07 12.36 -12.31
N LEU A 60 -7.13 11.35 -13.18
CA LEU A 60 -7.67 11.51 -14.54
C LEU A 60 -9.17 11.82 -14.54
N HIS A 61 -9.94 11.17 -13.66
CA HIS A 61 -11.37 11.41 -13.54
C HIS A 61 -11.65 12.84 -13.03
N ASN A 62 -10.90 13.28 -12.02
CA ASN A 62 -10.99 14.62 -11.47
C ASN A 62 -10.65 15.70 -12.52
N GLN A 63 -9.57 15.49 -13.30
CA GLN A 63 -9.20 16.40 -14.39
C GLN A 63 -10.27 16.48 -15.50
N THR A 64 -10.93 15.36 -15.81
CA THR A 64 -11.99 15.33 -16.84
C THR A 64 -13.27 16.05 -16.39
N GLN A 65 -13.60 15.98 -15.10
CA GLN A 65 -14.72 16.74 -14.54
C GLN A 65 -14.40 18.24 -14.47
N GLN A 66 -13.23 18.61 -13.97
CA GLN A 66 -12.83 20.01 -13.85
C GLN A 66 -12.76 20.70 -15.23
N ALA A 67 -12.25 20.01 -16.26
CA ALA A 67 -12.26 20.53 -17.63
C ALA A 67 -13.68 20.73 -18.21
N LYS A 68 -14.67 19.94 -17.76
CA LYS A 68 -16.08 20.13 -18.14
C LYS A 68 -16.71 21.31 -17.40
N ASP A 69 -16.40 21.48 -16.12
CA ASP A 69 -16.91 22.59 -15.31
C ASP A 69 -16.31 23.95 -15.75
N ASP A 70 -15.03 23.97 -16.14
CA ASP A 70 -14.37 25.16 -16.71
C ASP A 70 -14.99 25.58 -18.05
N LEU A 71 -15.35 24.63 -18.92
CA LEU A 71 -16.01 24.91 -20.19
C LEU A 71 -17.41 25.52 -20.00
N THR A 72 -18.13 25.12 -18.94
CA THR A 72 -19.43 25.73 -18.60
C THR A 72 -19.31 27.10 -17.93
N THR A 73 -18.15 27.42 -17.36
CA THR A 73 -17.90 28.72 -16.71
C THR A 73 -17.52 29.82 -17.71
N PHE A 74 -16.98 29.46 -18.88
CA PHE A 74 -16.66 30.40 -19.97
C PHE A 74 -17.83 30.75 -20.89
N ALA A 75 -19.01 30.16 -20.71
CA ALA A 75 -20.17 30.36 -21.58
C ALA A 75 -21.13 31.49 -21.13
N TYR A 76 -20.69 32.41 -20.28
CA TYR A 76 -21.49 33.56 -19.83
C TYR A 76 -20.93 34.90 -20.30
#